data_AF-A0A2S2PP12-F1
#
_entry.id   AF-A0A2S2PP12-F1
#
_cell.length_a   1.000
_cell.length_b   1.000
_cell.length_c   1.000
_cell.angle_alpha   90.00
_cell.angle_beta   90.00
_cell.angle_gamma   90.00
#
_symmetry.space_group_name_H-M   'P 1'
#
loop_
_entity.id
_entity.type
_entity.pdbx_description
1 polymer ?
#
loop_
_entity_poly.entity_id
_entity_poly.type
_entity_poly.pdbx_seq_one_letter_code
_entity_poly.pdbx_strand_id
1 'polypeptide(L)'
;LAKCYRDTKKVGSGLSKSLSTSMERREKLLLDNPIFLAGIYLDPRFQCLLDDDSKFKAINILVDVWKMILWLDKSSRPVTNDEIIVSETHCEVDNHNLSNVEDDLEDFIKTKTSVSIQEQNESVEAIPIRLLLQSYDNIHRLHHSSGIRQYWQDLKLIKPELFRLAQVILSVPVTQVSTEYFRF
;
A
#
# COMPACT_ATOMS: atom_id res chain seq x y z
N LEU A 1 -11.68 4.81 -8.87
CA LEU A 1 -11.25 4.32 -10.21
C LEU A 1 -12.30 3.45 -10.89
N ALA A 2 -12.85 2.43 -10.20
CA ALA A 2 -13.84 1.52 -10.78
C ALA A 2 -15.09 2.23 -11.35
N LYS A 3 -15.69 3.18 -10.61
CA LYS A 3 -16.84 3.97 -11.08
C LYS A 3 -16.53 4.80 -12.34
N CYS A 4 -15.47 5.61 -12.28
CA CYS A 4 -15.02 6.42 -13.42
C CYS A 4 -14.76 5.57 -14.67
N TYR A 5 -14.09 4.42 -14.52
CA TYR A 5 -13.88 3.49 -15.64
C TYR A 5 -15.20 2.94 -16.19
N ARG A 6 -16.11 2.46 -15.31
CA ARG A 6 -17.44 1.95 -15.71
C ARG A 6 -18.25 3.02 -16.45
N ASP A 7 -18.30 4.22 -15.91
CA ASP A 7 -19.08 5.31 -16.47
C ASP A 7 -18.49 5.79 -17.79
N THR A 8 -17.17 5.90 -17.89
CA THR A 8 -16.47 6.18 -19.16
C THR A 8 -16.78 5.11 -20.21
N LYS A 9 -16.77 3.83 -19.82
CA LYS A 9 -17.05 2.72 -20.74
C LYS A 9 -18.49 2.77 -21.28
N LYS A 10 -19.46 3.16 -20.43
CA LYS A 10 -20.88 3.29 -20.82
C LYS A 10 -21.13 4.38 -21.88
N VAL A 11 -20.32 5.44 -21.93
CA VAL A 11 -20.49 6.54 -22.90
C VAL A 11 -20.36 6.07 -24.36
N GLY A 12 -19.57 5.02 -24.64
CA GLY A 12 -19.53 4.36 -25.95
C GLY A 12 -18.91 5.14 -27.14
N SER A 13 -18.53 6.41 -26.95
CA SER A 13 -17.86 7.25 -27.95
C SER A 13 -16.46 6.74 -28.33
N GLY A 14 -15.90 7.22 -29.45
CA GLY A 14 -14.52 6.89 -29.85
C GLY A 14 -13.48 7.31 -28.80
N LEU A 15 -13.63 8.51 -28.23
CA LEU A 15 -12.76 9.01 -27.16
C LEU A 15 -12.89 8.16 -25.88
N SER A 16 -14.12 7.87 -25.45
CA SER A 16 -14.34 7.13 -24.20
C SER A 16 -13.83 5.69 -24.28
N LYS A 17 -13.94 5.03 -25.45
CA LYS A 17 -13.29 3.73 -25.71
C LYS A 17 -11.77 3.83 -25.59
N SER A 18 -11.15 4.81 -26.25
CA SER A 18 -9.70 5.04 -26.18
C SER A 18 -9.23 5.30 -24.74
N LEU A 19 -10.00 6.07 -23.97
CA LEU A 19 -9.73 6.34 -22.57
C LEU A 19 -9.84 5.07 -21.71
N SER A 20 -10.92 4.29 -21.85
CA SER A 20 -11.07 3.02 -21.13
C SER A 20 -9.93 2.04 -21.43
N THR A 21 -9.52 1.91 -22.70
CA THR A 21 -8.36 1.08 -23.08
C THR A 21 -7.06 1.60 -22.46
N SER A 22 -6.85 2.92 -22.42
CA SER A 22 -5.68 3.52 -21.77
C SER A 22 -5.66 3.24 -20.26
N MET A 23 -6.82 3.29 -19.59
CA MET A 23 -6.95 2.98 -18.17
C MET A 23 -6.61 1.51 -17.88
N GLU A 24 -7.15 0.57 -18.67
CA GLU A 24 -6.83 -0.87 -18.54
C GLU A 24 -5.33 -1.15 -18.76
N ARG A 25 -4.74 -0.52 -19.78
CA ARG A 25 -3.30 -0.63 -20.05
C ARG A 25 -2.50 -0.13 -18.85
N ARG A 26 -2.88 1.01 -18.28
CA ARG A 26 -2.19 1.59 -17.12
C ARG A 26 -2.32 0.70 -15.89
N GLU A 27 -3.49 0.15 -15.62
CA GLU A 27 -3.70 -0.77 -14.49
C GLU A 27 -2.75 -1.98 -14.58
N LYS A 28 -2.63 -2.60 -15.76
CA LYS A 28 -1.69 -3.70 -15.99
C LYS A 28 -0.23 -3.30 -15.73
N LEU A 29 0.19 -2.14 -16.22
CA LEU A 29 1.55 -1.64 -16.01
C LEU A 29 1.84 -1.33 -14.52
N LEU A 30 0.85 -0.83 -13.80
CA LEU A 30 0.98 -0.58 -12.36
C LEU A 30 1.11 -1.91 -11.61
N LEU A 31 0.25 -2.89 -11.89
CA LEU A 31 0.30 -4.21 -11.24
C LEU A 31 1.51 -5.06 -11.66
N ASP A 32 2.21 -4.72 -12.73
CA ASP A 32 3.50 -5.32 -13.09
C ASP A 32 4.69 -4.67 -12.33
N ASN A 33 4.49 -3.49 -11.72
CA ASN A 33 5.54 -2.83 -10.97
C ASN A 33 5.78 -3.52 -9.60
N PRO A 34 7.00 -4.00 -9.32
CA PRO A 34 7.28 -4.77 -8.11
C PRO A 34 7.07 -3.95 -6.82
N ILE A 35 7.46 -2.68 -6.83
CA ILE A 35 7.30 -1.82 -5.65
C ILE A 35 5.83 -1.49 -5.42
N PHE A 36 5.05 -1.34 -6.49
CA PHE A 36 3.60 -1.14 -6.38
C PHE A 36 2.89 -2.36 -5.78
N LEU A 37 3.24 -3.57 -6.23
CA LEU A 37 2.71 -4.81 -5.66
C LEU A 37 3.04 -4.95 -4.16
N ALA A 38 4.30 -4.69 -3.80
CA ALA A 38 4.74 -4.67 -2.40
C ALA A 38 3.96 -3.63 -1.57
N GLY A 39 3.70 -2.45 -2.14
CA GLY A 39 2.93 -1.39 -1.50
C GLY A 39 1.47 -1.77 -1.29
N ILE A 40 0.81 -2.36 -2.29
CA ILE A 40 -0.57 -2.87 -2.15
C ILE A 40 -0.63 -3.96 -1.07
N TYR A 41 0.36 -4.85 -1.03
CA TYR A 41 0.41 -5.91 -0.03
C TYR A 41 0.48 -5.35 1.40
N LEU A 42 1.26 -4.30 1.64
CA LEU A 42 1.33 -3.61 2.93
C LEU A 42 0.19 -2.62 3.18
N ASP A 43 -0.78 -2.51 2.27
CA ASP A 43 -1.96 -1.67 2.49
C ASP A 43 -3.18 -2.53 2.79
N PRO A 44 -3.62 -2.65 4.06
CA PRO A 44 -4.76 -3.47 4.45
C PRO A 44 -6.08 -3.04 3.81
N ARG A 45 -6.14 -1.85 3.20
CA ARG A 45 -7.33 -1.38 2.47
C ARG A 45 -7.45 -2.07 1.11
N PHE A 46 -6.32 -2.45 0.52
CA PHE A 46 -6.21 -2.85 -0.87
C PHE A 46 -5.54 -4.22 -1.08
N GLN A 47 -5.02 -4.87 -0.03
CA GLN A 47 -4.40 -6.19 -0.10
C GLN A 47 -5.28 -7.26 -0.79
N CYS A 48 -6.60 -7.15 -0.67
CA CYS A 48 -7.56 -8.05 -1.34
C CYS A 48 -7.63 -7.89 -2.87
N LEU A 49 -6.96 -6.87 -3.45
CA LEU A 49 -6.83 -6.73 -4.90
C LEU A 49 -5.78 -7.67 -5.50
N LEU A 50 -4.91 -8.24 -4.67
CA LEU A 50 -3.86 -9.15 -5.09
C LEU A 50 -4.37 -10.59 -5.10
N ASP A 51 -4.13 -11.29 -6.20
CA ASP A 51 -4.22 -12.74 -6.26
C ASP A 51 -3.01 -13.40 -5.56
N ASP A 52 -3.07 -14.72 -5.37
CA ASP A 52 -2.03 -15.45 -4.63
C ASP A 52 -0.64 -15.36 -5.27
N ASP A 53 -0.56 -15.30 -6.61
CA ASP A 53 0.69 -15.12 -7.35
C ASP A 53 1.29 -13.72 -7.10
N SER A 54 0.45 -12.69 -7.16
CA SER A 54 0.84 -11.31 -6.89
C SER A 54 1.26 -11.12 -5.42
N LYS A 55 0.56 -11.74 -4.47
CA LYS A 55 0.95 -11.77 -3.05
C LYS A 55 2.31 -12.45 -2.87
N PHE A 56 2.53 -13.60 -3.50
CA PHE A 56 3.81 -14.30 -3.43
C PHE A 56 4.97 -13.44 -3.96
N LYS A 57 4.78 -12.78 -5.11
CA LYS A 57 5.76 -11.84 -5.68
C LYS A 57 6.02 -10.67 -4.72
N ALA A 58 4.98 -10.05 -4.19
CA ALA A 58 5.07 -8.94 -3.25
C ALA A 58 5.88 -9.32 -1.99
N ILE A 59 5.62 -10.48 -1.39
CA ILE A 59 6.36 -10.98 -0.23
C ILE A 59 7.85 -11.14 -0.55
N ASN A 60 8.21 -11.70 -1.71
CA ASN A 60 9.62 -11.85 -2.09
C ASN A 60 10.33 -10.50 -2.24
N ILE A 61 9.67 -9.51 -2.85
CA ILE A 61 10.20 -8.15 -2.98
C ILE A 61 10.41 -7.52 -1.60
N LEU A 62 9.45 -7.66 -0.69
CA LEU A 62 9.54 -7.15 0.68
C LEU A 62 10.68 -7.80 1.48
N VAL A 63 10.89 -9.11 1.30
CA VAL A 63 12.02 -9.83 1.89
C VAL A 63 13.36 -9.28 1.37
N ASP A 64 13.46 -8.99 0.07
CA ASP A 64 14.69 -8.45 -0.52
C ASP A 64 14.96 -7.00 -0.08
N VAL A 65 13.92 -6.17 -0.01
CA VAL A 65 14.01 -4.82 0.55
C VAL A 65 14.43 -4.86 2.02
N TRP A 66 13.90 -5.80 2.81
CA TRP A 66 14.33 -5.98 4.20
C TRP A 66 15.81 -6.33 4.31
N LYS A 67 16.31 -7.26 3.48
CA LYS A 67 17.76 -7.57 3.43
C LYS A 67 18.58 -6.33 3.09
N MET A 68 18.10 -5.50 2.17
CA MET A 68 18.78 -4.25 1.78
C MET A 68 18.84 -3.25 2.94
N ILE A 69 17.73 -3.07 3.66
CA ILE A 69 17.67 -2.24 4.88
C ILE A 69 18.71 -2.73 5.90
N LEU A 70 18.72 -4.03 6.20
CA LEU A 70 19.67 -4.61 7.16
C LEU A 70 21.13 -4.49 6.69
N TRP A 71 21.38 -4.60 5.38
CA TRP A 71 22.71 -4.41 4.82
C TRP A 71 23.18 -2.96 5.00
N LEU A 72 22.32 -1.98 4.71
CA LEU A 72 22.61 -0.55 4.90
C LEU A 72 22.88 -0.21 6.36
N ASP A 73 22.13 -0.80 7.30
CA ASP A 73 22.35 -0.61 8.73
C ASP A 73 23.71 -1.14 9.18
N LYS A 74 24.11 -2.32 8.71
CA LYS A 74 25.42 -2.92 9.02
C LYS A 74 26.58 -2.17 8.38
N SER A 75 26.37 -1.62 7.20
CA SER A 75 27.35 -0.81 6.47
C SER A 75 27.47 0.62 7.03
N SER A 76 26.45 1.11 7.75
CA SER A 76 26.52 2.35 8.50
C SER A 76 27.18 2.13 9.86
N ARG A 77 28.45 2.50 10.01
CA ARG A 77 29.02 2.79 11.34
C ARG A 77 28.25 3.97 11.97
N PRO A 78 28.14 4.07 13.31
CA PRO A 78 27.19 4.97 13.94
C PRO A 78 27.62 6.42 13.69
N VAL A 79 26.89 7.11 12.83
CA VAL A 79 26.87 8.56 12.83
C VAL A 79 25.76 8.94 13.80
N THR A 80 26.19 9.68 14.81
CA THR A 80 25.45 10.27 15.92
C THR A 80 24.06 10.79 15.56
N ASN A 81 23.10 10.48 16.45
CA ASN A 81 21.82 11.17 16.68
C ASN A 81 21.53 12.37 15.77
N ASP A 82 20.87 12.12 14.65
CA ASP A 82 19.95 13.10 14.08
C ASP A 82 18.54 12.60 14.36
N GLU A 83 17.93 13.21 15.38
CA GLU A 83 16.49 13.17 15.56
C GLU A 83 15.85 13.65 14.26
N ILE A 84 15.19 12.74 13.56
CA ILE A 84 14.33 13.10 12.44
C ILE A 84 13.16 13.87 13.05
N ILE A 85 13.28 15.20 13.06
CA ILE A 85 12.18 16.11 13.38
C ILE A 85 11.16 15.97 12.24
N VAL A 86 10.21 15.05 12.43
CA VAL A 86 8.99 15.00 11.64
C VAL A 86 8.18 16.22 12.06
N SER A 87 8.17 17.25 11.22
CA SER A 87 7.21 18.36 11.40
C SER A 87 5.80 17.78 11.35
N GLU A 88 5.08 17.89 12.47
CA GLU A 88 3.64 17.67 12.53
C GLU A 88 2.97 18.67 11.59
N THR A 89 2.61 18.23 10.39
CA THR A 89 1.52 18.88 9.67
C THR A 89 0.25 18.42 10.34
N HIS A 90 -0.23 19.25 11.26
CA HIS A 90 -1.53 19.14 11.89
C HIS A 90 -2.60 19.25 10.78
N CYS A 91 -3.07 18.11 10.28
CA CYS A 91 -4.24 18.09 9.42
C CYS A 91 -5.46 18.22 10.33
N GLU A 92 -6.11 19.38 10.27
CA GLU A 92 -7.40 19.60 10.93
C GLU A 92 -8.37 18.51 10.47
N VAL A 93 -8.89 17.77 11.45
CA VAL A 93 -9.92 16.76 11.24
C VAL A 93 -11.22 17.50 10.94
N ASP A 94 -11.51 17.67 9.66
CA ASP A 94 -12.81 18.17 9.24
C ASP A 94 -13.82 17.03 9.41
N ASN A 95 -14.55 17.09 10.51
CA ASN A 95 -15.58 16.13 10.90
C ASN A 95 -16.82 16.36 10.03
N HIS A 96 -16.72 16.07 8.74
CA HIS A 96 -17.85 16.18 7.84
C HIS A 96 -18.72 14.92 7.93
N ASN A 97 -19.85 15.12 8.59
CA ASN A 97 -21.03 14.25 8.62
C ASN A 97 -21.13 13.31 7.41
N LEU A 98 -21.13 12.00 7.69
CA LEU A 98 -21.44 10.94 6.75
C LEU A 98 -22.89 11.09 6.25
N SER A 99 -23.07 11.86 5.17
CA SER A 99 -24.26 11.69 4.33
C SER A 99 -24.03 10.43 3.48
N ASN A 100 -24.99 9.51 3.51
CA ASN A 100 -25.05 8.27 2.74
C ASN A 100 -24.92 8.51 1.22
N VAL A 101 -23.70 8.74 0.74
CA VAL A 101 -23.36 8.66 -0.68
C VAL A 101 -22.87 7.23 -0.92
N GLU A 102 -23.54 6.55 -1.84
CA GLU A 102 -23.23 5.20 -2.31
C GLU A 102 -21.73 5.08 -2.64
N ASP A 103 -20.99 4.31 -1.85
CA ASP A 103 -19.54 4.18 -1.91
C ASP A 103 -19.13 2.99 -2.79
N ASP A 104 -19.33 3.19 -4.09
CA ASP A 104 -19.03 2.25 -5.17
C ASP A 104 -17.60 1.65 -5.12
N LEU A 105 -16.63 2.38 -4.55
CA LEU A 105 -15.26 1.92 -4.45
C LEU A 105 -15.13 0.92 -3.31
N GLU A 106 -15.67 1.26 -2.15
CA GLU A 106 -15.72 0.36 -1.00
C GLU A 106 -16.45 -0.94 -1.33
N ASP A 107 -17.59 -0.85 -2.02
CA ASP A 107 -18.36 -2.01 -2.45
C ASP A 107 -17.56 -2.89 -3.43
N PHE A 108 -16.90 -2.29 -4.42
CA PHE A 108 -16.02 -3.02 -5.32
C PHE A 108 -14.92 -3.77 -4.57
N ILE A 109 -14.27 -3.13 -3.59
CA ILE A 109 -13.19 -3.77 -2.84
C ILE A 109 -13.72 -4.89 -1.94
N LYS A 110 -14.89 -4.72 -1.31
CA LYS A 110 -15.56 -5.77 -0.53
C LYS A 110 -15.85 -7.01 -1.36
N THR A 111 -16.25 -6.89 -2.63
CA THR A 111 -16.48 -8.06 -3.50
C THR A 111 -15.23 -8.93 -3.74
N LYS A 112 -14.05 -8.42 -3.42
CA LYS A 112 -12.76 -9.12 -3.58
C LYS A 112 -12.26 -9.78 -2.31
N THR A 113 -12.99 -9.70 -1.19
CA THR A 113 -12.51 -10.19 0.10
C THR A 113 -13.03 -11.61 0.39
N SER A 114 -12.11 -12.54 0.64
CA SER A 114 -12.39 -13.89 1.19
C SER A 114 -11.86 -13.92 2.63
N VAL A 115 -12.69 -14.25 3.63
CA VAL A 115 -12.28 -14.20 5.05
C VAL A 115 -12.07 -15.61 5.60
N SER A 116 -10.92 -15.85 6.23
CA SER A 116 -10.74 -16.86 7.27
C SER A 116 -9.87 -16.24 8.37
N ILE A 117 -10.37 -16.23 9.61
CA ILE A 117 -9.71 -15.62 10.77
C ILE A 117 -9.05 -16.73 11.58
N GLN A 118 -7.74 -16.62 11.81
CA GLN A 118 -7.09 -17.29 12.94
C GLN A 118 -6.09 -16.31 13.58
N GLU A 119 -6.33 -15.98 14.84
CA GLU A 119 -5.40 -15.24 15.70
C GLU A 119 -4.46 -16.24 16.39
N GLN A 120 -3.15 -16.01 16.31
CA GLN A 120 -2.20 -16.62 17.24
C GLN A 120 -1.16 -15.58 17.70
N ASN A 121 -1.06 -15.46 19.02
CA ASN A 121 -0.05 -14.69 19.75
C ASN A 121 1.06 -15.63 20.19
N GLU A 122 2.31 -15.45 19.73
CA GLU A 122 3.49 -16.05 20.39
C GLU A 122 4.73 -15.14 20.33
N SER A 123 5.60 -15.36 21.32
CA SER A 123 6.68 -14.52 21.83
C SER A 123 8.02 -14.63 21.07
N VAL A 124 8.90 -13.68 21.40
CA VAL A 124 10.15 -13.21 20.80
C VAL A 124 11.29 -14.25 20.72
N GLU A 125 11.42 -14.91 19.57
CA GLU A 125 12.69 -15.02 18.85
C GLU A 125 12.59 -14.11 17.61
N ALA A 126 13.70 -13.72 16.97
CA ALA A 126 13.64 -12.89 15.76
C ALA A 126 12.98 -13.68 14.61
N ILE A 127 11.64 -13.62 14.54
CA ILE A 127 10.85 -14.29 13.53
C ILE A 127 11.36 -13.84 12.17
N PRO A 128 11.77 -14.76 11.27
CA PRO A 128 12.15 -14.41 9.91
C PRO A 128 11.09 -13.49 9.27
N ILE A 129 11.51 -12.38 8.67
CA ILE A 129 10.59 -11.37 8.09
C ILE A 129 9.53 -11.97 7.17
N ARG A 130 9.85 -13.07 6.49
CA ARG A 130 8.91 -13.81 5.65
C ARG A 130 7.70 -14.34 6.43
N LEU A 131 7.92 -14.89 7.63
CA LEU A 131 6.83 -15.40 8.48
C LEU A 131 5.97 -14.25 9.01
N LEU A 132 6.56 -13.10 9.36
CA LEU A 132 5.81 -11.90 9.75
C LEU A 132 4.93 -11.38 8.62
N LEU A 133 5.44 -11.41 7.38
CA LEU A 133 4.65 -11.05 6.19
C LEU A 133 3.51 -12.06 5.98
N GLN A 134 3.79 -13.36 6.08
CA GLN A 134 2.78 -14.40 5.92
C GLN A 134 1.69 -14.34 6.99
N SER A 135 2.03 -14.03 8.25
CA SER A 135 1.04 -13.86 9.33
C SER A 135 0.26 -12.55 9.21
N TYR A 136 0.81 -11.57 8.50
CA TYR A 136 0.10 -10.36 8.10
C TYR A 136 -0.86 -10.60 6.92
N ASP A 137 -0.74 -11.73 6.21
CA ASP A 137 -1.73 -12.06 5.19
C ASP A 137 -3.10 -12.33 5.83
N ASN A 138 -4.18 -11.91 5.16
CA ASN A 138 -5.57 -12.11 5.59
C ASN A 138 -6.00 -11.34 6.86
N ILE A 139 -5.31 -10.27 7.22
CA ILE A 139 -5.79 -9.34 8.25
C ILE A 139 -7.13 -8.70 7.86
N HIS A 140 -7.85 -8.21 8.87
CA HIS A 140 -9.11 -7.51 8.64
C HIS A 140 -8.88 -6.27 7.76
N ARG A 141 -9.63 -6.21 6.66
CA ARG A 141 -9.56 -5.13 5.69
C ARG A 141 -9.98 -3.80 6.33
N LEU A 142 -9.17 -2.76 6.15
CA LEU A 142 -9.55 -1.40 6.55
C LEU A 142 -10.46 -0.74 5.51
N HIS A 143 -11.29 0.20 5.95
CA HIS A 143 -12.07 1.04 5.06
C HIS A 143 -11.14 1.84 4.14
N HIS A 144 -11.51 2.00 2.86
CA HIS A 144 -10.59 2.61 1.88
C HIS A 144 -10.22 4.08 2.22
N SER A 145 -11.08 4.78 2.97
CA SER A 145 -10.83 6.16 3.45
C SER A 145 -9.96 6.24 4.72
N SER A 146 -9.65 5.10 5.36
CA SER A 146 -8.82 5.09 6.57
C SER A 146 -7.39 5.57 6.29
N GLY A 147 -6.80 6.27 7.26
CA GLY A 147 -5.44 6.79 7.16
C GLY A 147 -4.37 5.71 7.32
N ILE A 148 -3.80 5.24 6.20
CA ILE A 148 -2.76 4.20 6.19
C ILE A 148 -1.51 4.57 7.01
N ARG A 149 -1.16 5.85 7.03
CA ARG A 149 -0.02 6.34 7.83
C ARG A 149 -0.27 6.14 9.32
N GLN A 150 -1.47 6.48 9.81
CA GLN A 150 -1.82 6.32 11.22
C GLN A 150 -1.84 4.84 11.61
N TYR A 151 -2.46 4.00 10.77
CA TYR A 151 -2.47 2.54 10.97
C TYR A 151 -1.07 1.98 11.24
N TRP A 152 -0.09 2.36 10.41
CA TRP A 152 1.28 1.90 10.58
C TRP A 152 1.95 2.51 11.81
N GLN A 153 1.69 3.78 12.14
CA GLN A 153 2.22 4.40 13.38
C GLN A 153 1.73 3.66 14.63
N ASP A 154 0.46 3.29 14.68
CA ASP A 154 -0.12 2.56 15.82
C ASP A 154 0.52 1.17 16.00
N LEU A 155 0.96 0.56 14.89
CA LEU A 155 1.63 -0.75 14.87
C LEU A 155 3.15 -0.68 15.09
N LYS A 156 3.74 0.53 15.20
CA LYS A 156 5.20 0.71 15.28
C LYS A 156 5.87 -0.12 16.39
N LEU A 157 5.22 -0.24 17.55
CA LEU A 157 5.75 -1.00 18.69
C LEU A 157 5.42 -2.49 18.63
N ILE A 158 4.36 -2.86 17.90
CA ILE A 158 3.85 -4.23 17.84
C ILE A 158 4.52 -5.01 16.70
N LYS A 159 4.70 -4.37 15.55
CA LYS A 159 5.28 -4.96 14.32
C LYS A 159 6.35 -4.02 13.74
N PRO A 160 7.46 -3.76 14.47
CA PRO A 160 8.45 -2.76 14.08
C PRO A 160 9.09 -3.04 12.72
N GLU A 161 9.30 -4.30 12.34
CA GLU A 161 9.88 -4.69 11.06
C GLU A 161 8.94 -4.38 9.90
N LEU A 162 7.65 -4.72 10.02
CA LEU A 162 6.65 -4.43 9.00
C LEU A 162 6.38 -2.93 8.90
N PHE A 163 6.36 -2.22 10.04
CA PHE A 163 6.29 -0.77 10.07
C PHE A 163 7.42 -0.13 9.27
N ARG A 164 8.66 -0.58 9.49
CA ARG A 164 9.83 -0.05 8.78
C ARG A 164 9.78 -0.36 7.29
N LEU A 165 9.34 -1.55 6.90
CA LEU A 165 9.08 -1.87 5.49
C LEU A 165 8.02 -0.94 4.88
N ALA A 166 6.91 -0.70 5.60
CA ALA A 166 5.85 0.18 5.15
C ALA A 166 6.34 1.62 4.98
N GLN A 167 7.17 2.12 5.89
CA GLN A 167 7.79 3.45 5.75
C GLN A 167 8.63 3.57 4.48
N VAL A 168 9.40 2.54 4.12
CA VAL A 168 10.22 2.56 2.91
C VAL A 168 9.36 2.43 1.66
N ILE A 169 8.53 1.40 1.57
CA ILE A 169 7.78 1.05 0.36
C ILE A 169 6.70 2.07 0.05
N LEU A 170 5.91 2.50 1.04
CA LEU A 170 4.79 3.43 0.82
C LEU A 170 5.24 4.88 0.60
N SER A 171 6.52 5.18 0.81
CA SER A 171 7.12 6.47 0.48
C SER A 171 7.58 6.56 -0.98
N VAL A 172 7.61 5.45 -1.71
CA VAL A 172 8.04 5.45 -3.11
C VAL A 172 6.90 5.96 -4.00
N PRO A 173 7.08 7.08 -4.73
CA PRO A 173 6.08 7.53 -5.69
C PRO A 173 6.03 6.54 -6.87
N VAL A 174 4.84 5.99 -7.10
CA VAL A 174 4.62 4.98 -8.14
C VAL A 174 4.55 5.63 -9.53
N THR A 175 4.20 6.92 -9.59
CA THR A 175 4.11 7.68 -10.82
C THR A 175 5.41 8.42 -11.06
N GLN A 176 6.25 7.88 -11.95
CA GLN A 176 7.37 8.62 -12.50
C GLN A 176 6.82 9.61 -13.54
N VAL A 177 6.44 10.80 -13.09
CA VAL A 177 6.47 11.98 -13.98
C VAL A 177 7.88 12.53 -13.82
N SER A 178 8.74 12.32 -14.81
CA SER A 178 9.94 13.14 -14.94
C SER A 178 9.44 14.58 -15.01
N THR A 179 9.55 15.33 -13.91
CA THR A 179 9.36 16.78 -13.98
C THR A 179 10.54 17.31 -14.75
N GLU A 180 10.39 17.43 -16.06
CA GLU A 180 11.20 18.32 -16.87
C GLU A 180 10.97 19.73 -16.31
N TYR A 181 11.91 20.17 -15.47
CA TYR A 181 11.94 21.51 -14.95
C TYR A 181 12.02 22.45 -16.16
N PHE A 182 10.90 23.12 -16.47
CA PHE A 182 10.88 24.28 -17.35
C PHE A 182 11.88 25.29 -16.80
N ARG A 183 13.05 25.39 -17.43
CA ARG A 183 13.95 26.51 -17.25
C ARG A 183 13.37 27.68 -18.04
N PHE A 184 13.05 28.75 -17.33
CA PHE A 184 12.85 30.09 -17.89
C PHE A 184 14.17 30.62 -18.48
#